data_AF-A0AAD7BZY0-F1
#
_entry.id   AF-A0AAD7BZY0-F1
#
_cell.length_a   1.000
_cell.length_b   1.000
_cell.length_c   1.000
_cell.angle_alpha   90.00
_cell.angle_beta   90.00
_cell.angle_gamma   90.00
#
_symmetry.space_group_name_H-M   'P 1'
#
loop_
_entity.id
_entity.type
_entity.pdbx_description
1 polymer ?
#
loop_
_entity_poly.entity_id
_entity_poly.type
_entity_poly.pdbx_seq_one_letter_code
_entity_poly.pdbx_strand_id
1 'polypeptide(L)'
;MDRLSKLWPSRAVTGGNYELLPTSQDQSSNDDIRSHASSFSRRKRLCARPLSPKWLATGFVVVLILGGLYVYSGRSADVDDPLPTTPEPLPADAPVEQQPDVIPDTPTPPRPPPLYEEYNERERLLPQHNIFAASPDGSHAKFLWFANHGSHFGWGNYMQEMLLNAYLAYSAQRSYVFDNYTWEREGPDIADWNGKPIPARIPLSVFLSGAAYSRRAHARPDVPRSVSRQYSLEICPQDRKFVVDTRKIQEKLHQNPTASEIVEKWVEELKRIDEPCVEIHQGSPALFDYEITNTDRVLDIFPSLSKSPILANFGWSPLILEAFNDNLEYFVSPSDLDAPPSTTTTSLTPLKGLLALHVRRGDYETWCENTYNNGMSYTGFNSFTELPDKYTPSHRPGSKTTMEDSMRHCLPSIEQIVKRVMDVAGEGTTTTRVYVLTNGSRPWLAELKAALEAARKWPGGVATSRDLELSWEAKFVAEAVDMYVASRAERFIGNGFSSLTSNIVLLRMHNPDLDPTNTRFW
;
A
#
# COMPACT_ATOMS: atom_id res chain seq x y z
N MET A 1 -2.39 28.93 6.18
CA MET A 1 -3.25 27.81 6.62
C MET A 1 -4.59 27.81 5.87
N ASP A 2 -4.60 28.03 4.54
CA ASP A 2 -5.88 28.09 3.78
C ASP A 2 -5.75 27.52 2.35
N ARG A 3 -4.86 26.53 2.16
CA ARG A 3 -4.66 25.84 0.86
C ARG A 3 -4.58 24.31 0.94
N LEU A 4 -4.73 23.69 2.11
CA LEU A 4 -4.56 22.23 2.28
C LEU A 4 -5.85 21.49 2.69
N SER A 5 -6.97 22.19 2.88
CA SER A 5 -8.28 21.57 3.18
C SER A 5 -9.03 21.03 1.96
N LYS A 6 -8.42 21.05 0.76
CA LYS A 6 -9.04 20.59 -0.50
C LYS A 6 -8.55 19.21 -0.98
N LEU A 7 -7.70 18.52 -0.21
CA LEU A 7 -7.10 17.25 -0.64
C LEU A 7 -7.94 15.99 -0.35
N TRP A 8 -9.05 16.08 0.38
CA TRP A 8 -10.11 15.06 0.39
C TRP A 8 -11.37 15.59 1.09
N PRO A 9 -12.53 15.76 0.43
CA PRO A 9 -13.79 15.94 1.14
C PRO A 9 -14.22 14.58 1.71
N SER A 10 -14.45 14.53 3.01
CA SER A 10 -15.18 13.45 3.68
C SER A 10 -16.64 13.42 3.20
N ARG A 11 -16.86 12.89 1.99
CA ARG A 11 -18.17 12.46 1.51
C ARG A 11 -18.00 11.21 0.66
N ALA A 12 -18.81 10.20 0.99
CA ALA A 12 -19.00 8.99 0.21
C ALA A 12 -19.17 9.36 -1.29
N VAL A 13 -18.29 8.82 -2.13
CA VAL A 13 -18.47 8.86 -3.58
C VAL A 13 -19.39 7.71 -3.96
N THR A 14 -20.68 8.00 -4.03
CA THR A 14 -21.64 7.21 -4.81
C THR A 14 -21.27 7.31 -6.29
N GLY A 15 -21.42 6.19 -7.01
CA GLY A 15 -21.00 6.03 -8.40
C GLY A 15 -21.62 6.99 -9.41
N GLY A 16 -21.05 6.95 -10.62
CA GLY A 16 -21.58 7.64 -11.79
C GLY A 16 -20.95 7.12 -13.07
N ASN A 17 -21.78 6.46 -13.87
CA ASN A 17 -21.53 6.14 -15.27
C ASN A 17 -21.36 7.43 -16.10
N TYR A 18 -20.55 7.34 -17.14
CA TYR A 18 -20.47 8.33 -18.21
C TYR A 18 -21.80 8.45 -18.96
N GLU A 19 -22.27 9.68 -19.21
CA GLU A 19 -22.57 10.18 -20.57
C GLU A 19 -23.07 11.65 -20.60
N LEU A 20 -22.56 12.38 -21.60
CA LEU A 20 -23.14 13.51 -22.37
C LEU A 20 -23.29 14.91 -21.73
N LEU A 21 -22.47 15.84 -22.26
CA LEU A 21 -22.74 17.30 -22.39
C LEU A 21 -24.00 17.53 -23.29
N PRO A 22 -24.68 18.72 -23.35
CA PRO A 22 -24.11 20.07 -23.17
C PRO A 22 -25.00 21.20 -22.57
N THR A 23 -24.31 22.32 -22.27
CA THR A 23 -24.70 23.76 -22.39
C THR A 23 -25.72 24.47 -21.48
N SER A 24 -25.29 25.66 -21.03
CA SER A 24 -25.99 26.98 -20.92
C SER A 24 -25.85 27.58 -19.50
N GLN A 25 -25.06 28.65 -19.35
CA GLN A 25 -25.41 30.09 -19.38
C GLN A 25 -25.87 30.68 -18.03
N ASP A 26 -25.00 31.57 -17.54
CA ASP A 26 -25.25 32.94 -17.09
C ASP A 26 -25.82 33.33 -15.71
N GLN A 27 -25.26 34.47 -15.26
CA GLN A 27 -25.73 35.49 -14.29
C GLN A 27 -25.52 35.22 -12.79
N SER A 28 -24.61 35.95 -12.11
CA SER A 28 -24.74 37.32 -11.54
C SER A 28 -25.76 37.35 -10.38
N SER A 29 -25.55 37.92 -9.20
CA SER A 29 -24.86 39.16 -8.81
C SER A 29 -25.10 39.41 -7.30
N ASN A 30 -24.29 40.29 -6.69
CA ASN A 30 -24.57 41.15 -5.52
C ASN A 30 -24.66 40.49 -4.13
N ASP A 31 -24.32 41.11 -3.00
CA ASP A 31 -23.65 42.36 -2.58
C ASP A 31 -23.56 42.21 -1.03
N ASP A 32 -22.42 42.40 -0.36
CA ASP A 32 -21.92 43.67 0.20
C ASP A 32 -22.09 43.76 1.74
N ILE A 33 -21.33 44.69 2.36
CA ILE A 33 -21.34 45.19 3.76
C ILE A 33 -20.16 44.73 4.66
N ARG A 34 -19.09 45.54 4.59
CA ARG A 34 -18.47 46.41 5.66
C ARG A 34 -18.31 45.84 7.08
N SER A 35 -17.31 46.19 7.90
CA SER A 35 -16.09 47.01 7.83
C SER A 35 -15.51 47.01 9.26
N HIS A 36 -14.19 46.97 9.45
CA HIS A 36 -13.51 47.84 10.43
C HIS A 36 -12.00 47.86 10.14
N ALA A 37 -11.48 49.07 10.01
CA ALA A 37 -10.08 49.40 9.77
C ALA A 37 -9.58 50.35 10.87
N SER A 38 -8.30 50.22 11.24
CA SER A 38 -7.42 51.31 11.70
C SER A 38 -5.97 50.80 11.69
N SER A 39 -5.13 51.19 10.72
CA SER A 39 -4.18 52.34 10.73
C SER A 39 -2.91 52.04 11.57
N PHE A 40 -1.66 52.20 11.12
CA PHE A 40 -0.99 53.41 10.61
C PHE A 40 0.37 52.99 9.95
N SER A 41 0.60 53.20 8.66
CA SER A 41 1.44 54.25 8.03
C SER A 41 2.97 54.21 8.26
N ARG A 42 3.75 54.02 7.17
CA ARG A 42 4.79 54.99 6.73
C ARG A 42 5.11 54.90 5.22
N ARG A 43 4.96 56.07 4.60
CA ARG A 43 5.33 56.62 3.26
C ARG A 43 6.81 56.36 2.87
N LYS A 44 7.36 56.56 1.65
CA LYS A 44 7.08 56.98 0.24
C LYS A 44 8.47 56.82 -0.47
N ARG A 45 8.68 56.54 -1.77
CA ARG A 45 8.58 57.37 -3.00
C ARG A 45 9.01 56.42 -4.16
N LEU A 46 8.25 56.22 -5.25
CA LEU A 46 8.07 57.05 -6.46
C LEU A 46 9.35 57.47 -7.20
N CYS A 47 9.56 56.87 -8.38
CA CYS A 47 9.96 57.54 -9.63
C CYS A 47 9.31 56.81 -10.81
N ALA A 48 8.85 57.56 -11.82
CA ALA A 48 7.96 57.14 -12.89
C ALA A 48 8.54 57.45 -14.28
N ARG A 49 8.39 56.48 -15.22
CA ARG A 49 8.07 56.58 -16.67
C ARG A 49 9.00 57.38 -17.63
N PRO A 50 8.96 57.21 -18.99
CA PRO A 50 7.86 56.75 -19.88
C PRO A 50 8.24 55.75 -21.03
N LEU A 51 7.29 54.91 -21.54
CA LEU A 51 6.59 54.92 -22.88
C LEU A 51 7.49 55.20 -24.12
N SER A 52 7.43 54.41 -25.22
CA SER A 52 6.34 54.40 -26.22
C SER A 52 6.56 53.32 -27.34
N PRO A 53 5.72 53.16 -28.40
CA PRO A 53 5.15 51.87 -28.86
C PRO A 53 5.56 51.49 -30.30
N LYS A 54 5.02 50.40 -30.87
CA LYS A 54 4.54 50.31 -32.29
C LYS A 54 3.98 48.92 -32.67
N TRP A 55 2.71 48.96 -33.06
CA TRP A 55 1.95 48.17 -34.07
C TRP A 55 1.52 46.70 -33.85
N LEU A 56 0.20 46.61 -33.63
CA LEU A 56 -0.75 45.59 -34.08
C LEU A 56 -0.89 45.53 -35.61
N ALA A 57 -1.54 44.45 -36.07
CA ALA A 57 -1.92 44.04 -37.43
C ALA A 57 -0.84 43.16 -38.10
N THR A 58 -1.09 41.88 -38.37
CA THR A 58 -2.13 41.41 -39.30
C THR A 58 -2.46 39.95 -39.01
N GLY A 59 -3.74 39.66 -38.78
CA GLY A 59 -4.30 38.30 -38.84
C GLY A 59 -4.70 37.92 -40.26
N PHE A 60 -5.12 36.67 -40.41
CA PHE A 60 -5.56 35.96 -41.62
C PHE A 60 -4.47 35.23 -42.43
N VAL A 61 -4.82 33.98 -42.79
CA VAL A 61 -4.16 33.04 -43.71
C VAL A 61 -3.16 32.06 -43.07
N VAL A 62 -3.64 31.06 -42.31
CA VAL A 62 -3.19 29.65 -42.42
C VAL A 62 -4.32 28.71 -41.96
N VAL A 63 -5.35 28.53 -42.79
CA VAL A 63 -6.34 27.42 -42.68
C VAL A 63 -6.35 26.56 -43.96
N LEU A 64 -5.28 26.63 -44.77
CA LEU A 64 -5.21 25.91 -46.04
C LEU A 64 -3.86 25.19 -46.22
N ILE A 65 -3.48 24.36 -45.24
CA ILE A 65 -2.40 23.36 -45.40
C ILE A 65 -2.79 22.08 -44.64
N LEU A 66 -3.96 21.49 -44.92
CA LEU A 66 -4.26 20.07 -44.60
C LEU A 66 -5.44 19.58 -45.47
N GLY A 67 -5.47 19.99 -46.73
CA GLY A 67 -6.54 19.63 -47.67
C GLY A 67 -6.02 19.69 -49.09
N GLY A 68 -5.35 18.62 -49.52
CA GLY A 68 -4.86 18.53 -50.89
C GLY A 68 -3.67 17.60 -50.99
N LEU A 69 -3.95 16.29 -51.05
CA LEU A 69 -3.20 15.31 -51.84
C LEU A 69 -4.06 14.02 -51.86
N TYR A 70 -5.18 14.11 -52.56
CA TYR A 70 -5.90 12.97 -53.10
C TYR A 70 -5.78 13.09 -54.63
N VAL A 71 -5.67 11.93 -55.30
CA VAL A 71 -5.79 11.67 -56.75
C VAL A 71 -4.47 11.43 -57.54
N TYR A 72 -4.36 10.15 -57.94
CA TYR A 72 -3.69 9.54 -59.11
C TYR A 72 -2.18 9.23 -59.11
N SER A 73 -1.85 7.95 -59.00
CA SER A 73 -1.63 7.10 -60.19
C SER A 73 -1.59 5.61 -59.79
N GLY A 74 -2.34 4.79 -60.53
CA GLY A 74 -2.29 3.33 -60.41
C GLY A 74 -1.40 2.70 -61.48
N ARG A 75 -0.87 1.50 -61.20
CA ARG A 75 -0.82 0.39 -62.18
C ARG A 75 -0.53 -0.96 -61.52
N SER A 76 -1.22 -1.95 -62.05
CA SER A 76 -1.32 -3.38 -61.71
C SER A 76 -0.03 -4.18 -61.76
N ALA A 77 -0.02 -5.28 -61.01
CA ALA A 77 0.56 -6.56 -61.45
C ALA A 77 -0.25 -7.71 -60.82
N ASP A 78 -0.85 -8.52 -61.70
CA ASP A 78 -1.56 -9.77 -61.43
C ASP A 78 -0.60 -10.87 -60.96
N VAL A 79 -1.04 -11.70 -60.00
CA VAL A 79 -0.58 -13.09 -59.84
C VAL A 79 -1.79 -13.92 -59.40
N ASP A 80 -2.22 -14.81 -60.30
CA ASP A 80 -3.21 -15.86 -60.09
C ASP A 80 -2.68 -16.94 -59.14
N ASP A 81 -3.51 -17.41 -58.21
CA ASP A 81 -3.41 -18.78 -57.69
C ASP A 81 -4.79 -19.31 -57.27
N PRO A 82 -5.07 -20.62 -57.49
CA PRO A 82 -6.44 -21.14 -57.64
C PRO A 82 -7.12 -21.58 -56.33
N LEU A 83 -8.45 -21.45 -56.35
CA LEU A 83 -9.42 -21.89 -55.33
C LEU A 83 -9.37 -23.40 -55.05
N PRO A 84 -9.55 -23.83 -53.79
CA PRO A 84 -9.67 -25.24 -53.44
C PRO A 84 -11.06 -25.80 -53.75
N THR A 85 -11.03 -27.01 -54.27
CA THR A 85 -12.14 -27.89 -54.67
C THR A 85 -13.08 -28.24 -53.51
N THR A 86 -14.37 -28.17 -53.82
CA THR A 86 -15.50 -28.69 -53.01
C THR A 86 -15.35 -30.17 -52.64
N PRO A 87 -15.57 -30.57 -51.38
CA PRO A 87 -15.67 -31.98 -51.03
C PRO A 87 -17.04 -32.57 -51.36
N GLU A 88 -16.99 -33.82 -51.80
CA GLU A 88 -18.07 -34.73 -52.21
C GLU A 88 -19.05 -35.04 -51.06
N PRO A 89 -20.35 -35.29 -51.32
CA PRO A 89 -21.31 -35.59 -50.27
C PRO A 89 -21.17 -37.05 -49.78
N LEU A 90 -20.99 -37.22 -48.47
CA LEU A 90 -21.02 -38.51 -47.79
C LEU A 90 -22.46 -39.06 -47.68
N PRO A 91 -22.63 -40.40 -47.66
CA PRO A 91 -23.93 -41.06 -47.68
C PRO A 91 -24.72 -40.86 -46.38
N ALA A 92 -26.03 -40.62 -46.54
CA ALA A 92 -27.00 -40.66 -45.46
C ALA A 92 -27.16 -42.09 -44.93
N ASP A 93 -27.54 -42.19 -43.65
CA ASP A 93 -27.90 -43.38 -42.88
C ASP A 93 -26.77 -44.00 -42.03
N ALA A 94 -26.42 -43.28 -40.94
CA ALA A 94 -25.92 -43.87 -39.70
C ALA A 94 -26.85 -43.46 -38.53
N PRO A 95 -27.17 -44.35 -37.58
CA PRO A 95 -28.03 -44.02 -36.46
C PRO A 95 -27.34 -43.01 -35.53
N VAL A 96 -27.99 -41.88 -35.26
CA VAL A 96 -27.55 -40.89 -34.28
C VAL A 96 -27.74 -41.48 -32.88
N GLU A 97 -26.63 -41.88 -32.26
CA GLU A 97 -26.57 -42.15 -30.83
C GLU A 97 -26.87 -40.84 -30.10
N GLN A 98 -27.99 -40.80 -29.35
CA GLN A 98 -28.40 -39.63 -28.59
C GLN A 98 -27.35 -39.33 -27.53
N GLN A 99 -26.52 -38.33 -27.80
CA GLN A 99 -25.67 -37.68 -26.80
C GLN A 99 -26.60 -37.17 -25.69
N PRO A 100 -26.38 -37.56 -24.42
CA PRO A 100 -27.19 -37.04 -23.32
C PRO A 100 -27.07 -35.52 -23.30
N ASP A 101 -28.21 -34.84 -23.21
CA ASP A 101 -28.33 -33.39 -23.16
C ASP A 101 -27.26 -32.83 -22.20
N VAL A 102 -26.32 -32.06 -22.75
CA VAL A 102 -25.40 -31.24 -21.97
C VAL A 102 -26.27 -30.18 -21.31
N ILE A 103 -26.65 -30.43 -20.07
CA ILE A 103 -27.25 -29.42 -19.20
C ILE A 103 -26.28 -28.24 -19.22
N PRO A 104 -26.68 -27.05 -19.70
CA PRO A 104 -25.81 -25.89 -19.65
C PRO A 104 -25.40 -25.66 -18.19
N ASP A 105 -24.09 -25.68 -17.93
CA ASP A 105 -23.52 -25.38 -16.62
C ASP A 105 -24.11 -24.06 -16.13
N THR A 106 -25.11 -24.14 -15.24
CA THR A 106 -25.56 -22.99 -14.47
C THR A 106 -24.33 -22.48 -13.73
N PRO A 107 -23.84 -21.24 -13.98
CA PRO A 107 -22.66 -20.74 -13.31
C PRO A 107 -22.91 -20.78 -11.81
N THR A 108 -22.13 -21.61 -11.10
CA THR A 108 -22.16 -21.69 -9.65
C THR A 108 -22.06 -20.27 -9.11
N PRO A 109 -23.01 -19.82 -8.25
CA PRO A 109 -22.96 -18.47 -7.71
C PRO A 109 -21.59 -18.26 -7.04
N PRO A 110 -20.98 -17.07 -7.23
CA PRO A 110 -19.65 -16.81 -6.70
C PRO A 110 -19.65 -17.03 -5.19
N ARG A 111 -18.69 -17.84 -4.72
CA ARG A 111 -18.50 -18.10 -3.30
C ARG A 111 -18.36 -16.76 -2.57
N PRO A 112 -19.11 -16.51 -1.48
CA PRO A 112 -18.99 -15.24 -0.75
C PRO A 112 -17.58 -15.11 -0.13
N PRO A 113 -17.09 -13.88 0.07
CA PRO A 113 -15.86 -13.64 0.81
C PRO A 113 -15.90 -14.29 2.21
N PRO A 114 -14.76 -14.76 2.72
CA PRO A 114 -14.69 -15.35 4.06
C PRO A 114 -14.90 -14.27 5.14
N LEU A 115 -15.57 -14.64 6.22
CA LEU A 115 -15.71 -13.78 7.41
C LEU A 115 -14.70 -14.16 8.51
N TYR A 116 -13.88 -15.18 8.27
CA TYR A 116 -12.77 -15.60 9.13
C TYR A 116 -13.22 -15.95 10.56
N GLU A 117 -14.32 -16.68 10.71
CA GLU A 117 -14.91 -17.04 12.01
C GLU A 117 -13.93 -17.77 12.92
N GLU A 118 -13.13 -18.69 12.39
CA GLU A 118 -12.10 -19.41 13.15
C GLU A 118 -10.96 -18.51 13.64
N TYR A 119 -10.66 -17.44 12.92
CA TYR A 119 -9.66 -16.44 13.32
C TYR A 119 -10.21 -15.55 14.42
N ASN A 120 -11.45 -15.08 14.27
CA ASN A 120 -12.16 -14.34 15.32
C ASN A 120 -12.24 -15.14 16.62
N GLU A 121 -12.55 -16.44 16.55
CA GLU A 121 -12.63 -17.27 17.74
C GLU A 121 -11.26 -17.49 18.40
N ARG A 122 -10.20 -17.68 17.61
CA ARG A 122 -8.82 -17.73 18.13
C ARG A 122 -8.41 -16.43 18.82
N GLU A 123 -8.84 -15.29 18.29
CA GLU A 123 -8.62 -13.98 18.91
C GLU A 123 -9.34 -13.87 20.25
N ARG A 124 -10.59 -14.33 20.36
CA ARG A 124 -11.32 -14.33 21.64
C ARG A 124 -10.64 -15.18 22.70
N LEU A 125 -10.09 -16.32 22.30
CA LEU A 125 -9.46 -17.30 23.20
C LEU A 125 -7.98 -17.02 23.52
N LEU A 126 -7.46 -15.83 23.20
CA LEU A 126 -6.06 -15.50 23.54
C LEU A 126 -5.82 -15.59 25.05
N PRO A 127 -4.67 -16.12 25.53
CA PRO A 127 -4.48 -16.40 26.95
C PRO A 127 -4.50 -15.17 27.86
N GLN A 128 -4.23 -13.98 27.33
CA GLN A 128 -4.34 -12.71 28.05
C GLN A 128 -5.78 -12.18 28.18
N HIS A 129 -6.74 -12.75 27.45
CA HIS A 129 -8.17 -12.45 27.58
C HIS A 129 -8.79 -13.20 28.77
N ASN A 130 -8.13 -13.09 29.91
CA ASN A 130 -8.57 -13.67 31.16
C ASN A 130 -8.35 -12.63 32.25
N ILE A 131 -9.43 -12.18 32.88
CA ILE A 131 -9.39 -11.17 33.94
C ILE A 131 -8.56 -11.61 35.16
N PHE A 132 -8.43 -12.92 35.37
CA PHE A 132 -7.64 -13.51 36.44
C PHE A 132 -6.21 -13.86 36.01
N ALA A 133 -5.79 -13.47 34.80
CA ALA A 133 -4.40 -13.62 34.38
C ALA A 133 -3.46 -12.87 35.34
N ALA A 134 -2.27 -13.44 35.54
CA ALA A 134 -1.26 -12.82 36.37
C ALA A 134 -0.80 -11.48 35.78
N SER A 135 -0.37 -10.57 36.65
CA SER A 135 0.31 -9.33 36.28
C SER A 135 1.45 -9.62 35.28
N PRO A 136 1.64 -8.80 34.24
CA PRO A 136 1.00 -7.49 34.00
C PRO A 136 -0.38 -7.55 33.34
N ASP A 137 -0.89 -8.73 32.99
CA ASP A 137 -2.16 -8.91 32.28
C ASP A 137 -3.38 -8.91 33.23
N GLY A 138 -4.54 -9.27 32.69
CA GLY A 138 -5.78 -9.42 33.45
C GLY A 138 -6.30 -8.11 34.00
N SER A 139 -6.84 -8.13 35.22
CA SER A 139 -7.43 -6.96 35.87
C SER A 139 -6.43 -5.83 36.20
N HIS A 140 -5.13 -6.11 36.10
CA HIS A 140 -4.07 -5.12 36.39
C HIS A 140 -3.63 -4.34 35.16
N ALA A 141 -4.00 -4.80 33.96
CA ALA A 141 -3.59 -4.17 32.72
C ALA A 141 -4.23 -2.78 32.56
N LYS A 142 -3.42 -1.81 32.11
CA LYS A 142 -3.91 -0.56 31.52
C LYS A 142 -4.01 -0.75 30.01
N PHE A 143 -5.07 -0.28 29.39
CA PHE A 143 -5.38 -0.41 27.97
C PHE A 143 -5.26 0.93 27.25
N LEU A 144 -4.86 0.88 25.98
CA LEU A 144 -4.87 2.01 25.07
C LEU A 144 -5.54 1.61 23.76
N TRP A 145 -6.71 2.19 23.50
CA TRP A 145 -7.49 1.98 22.29
C TRP A 145 -7.42 3.19 21.36
N PHE A 146 -7.10 2.94 20.09
CA PHE A 146 -7.02 3.98 19.06
C PHE A 146 -8.30 3.97 18.22
N ALA A 147 -9.38 4.59 18.72
CA ALA A 147 -10.65 4.56 17.99
C ALA A 147 -10.59 5.35 16.67
N ASN A 148 -9.62 6.24 16.51
CA ASN A 148 -9.38 7.04 15.30
C ASN A 148 -8.40 6.38 14.31
N HIS A 149 -7.98 5.13 14.52
CA HIS A 149 -7.17 4.42 13.53
C HIS A 149 -7.90 4.40 12.18
N GLY A 150 -7.15 4.51 11.09
CA GLY A 150 -7.76 4.71 9.79
C GLY A 150 -8.40 3.46 9.20
N SER A 151 -9.31 3.67 8.25
CA SER A 151 -10.08 2.65 7.51
C SER A 151 -10.22 3.07 6.03
N HIS A 152 -10.75 2.20 5.19
CA HIS A 152 -10.91 2.43 3.74
C HIS A 152 -9.61 2.70 2.96
N PHE A 153 -8.48 2.16 3.42
CA PHE A 153 -7.22 2.22 2.67
C PHE A 153 -6.45 0.91 2.73
N GLY A 154 -5.50 0.76 1.81
CA GLY A 154 -4.74 -0.49 1.64
C GLY A 154 -3.90 -0.87 2.87
N TRP A 155 -3.66 -2.17 3.01
CA TRP A 155 -2.88 -2.78 4.09
C TRP A 155 -1.54 -2.08 4.39
N GLY A 156 -0.84 -1.57 3.38
CA GLY A 156 0.41 -0.82 3.56
C GLY A 156 0.31 0.33 4.55
N ASN A 157 -0.70 1.19 4.40
CA ASN A 157 -0.92 2.31 5.33
C ASN A 157 -1.39 1.82 6.70
N TYR A 158 -2.27 0.81 6.73
CA TYR A 158 -2.82 0.26 7.96
C TYR A 158 -1.74 -0.34 8.85
N MET A 159 -0.89 -1.19 8.28
CA MET A 159 0.21 -1.82 9.00
C MET A 159 1.20 -0.78 9.56
N GLN A 160 1.49 0.30 8.85
CA GLN A 160 2.37 1.37 9.36
C GLN A 160 1.79 2.03 10.60
N GLU A 161 0.56 2.51 10.51
CA GLU A 161 -0.12 3.16 11.62
C GLU A 161 -0.26 2.20 12.80
N MET A 162 -0.67 0.96 12.55
CA MET A 162 -0.82 -0.09 13.56
C MET A 162 0.49 -0.37 14.30
N LEU A 163 1.62 -0.53 13.61
CA LEU A 163 2.91 -0.78 14.26
C LEU A 163 3.36 0.39 15.14
N LEU A 164 3.14 1.62 14.69
CA LEU A 164 3.47 2.83 15.45
C LEU A 164 2.56 3.00 16.67
N ASN A 165 1.25 2.74 16.53
CA ASN A 165 0.29 2.74 17.63
C ASN A 165 0.60 1.64 18.67
N ALA A 166 0.94 0.43 18.21
CA ALA A 166 1.35 -0.66 19.09
C ALA A 166 2.64 -0.33 19.86
N TYR A 167 3.62 0.30 19.18
CA TYR A 167 4.85 0.76 19.81
C TYR A 167 4.61 1.88 20.83
N LEU A 168 3.70 2.81 20.54
CA LEU A 168 3.31 3.85 21.48
C LEU A 168 2.66 3.24 22.75
N ALA A 169 1.71 2.32 22.59
CA ALA A 169 1.08 1.63 23.72
C ALA A 169 2.12 0.90 24.57
N TYR A 170 3.01 0.13 23.94
CA TYR A 170 4.13 -0.54 24.60
C TYR A 170 5.01 0.46 25.37
N SER A 171 5.38 1.58 24.75
CA SER A 171 6.22 2.62 25.36
C SER A 171 5.54 3.33 26.53
N ALA A 172 4.21 3.41 26.52
CA ALA A 172 3.38 3.95 27.58
C ALA A 172 3.02 2.93 28.67
N GLN A 173 3.57 1.70 28.62
CA GLN A 173 3.23 0.60 29.55
C GLN A 173 1.73 0.28 29.57
N ARG A 174 1.10 0.33 28.40
CA ARG A 174 -0.31 -0.02 28.19
C ARG A 174 -0.42 -1.15 27.19
N SER A 175 -1.43 -1.98 27.38
CA SER A 175 -1.85 -3.02 26.45
C SER A 175 -2.35 -2.33 25.19
N TYR A 176 -1.74 -2.66 24.06
CA TYR A 176 -2.26 -2.25 22.77
C TYR A 176 -3.58 -2.98 22.53
N VAL A 177 -4.66 -2.21 22.39
CA VAL A 177 -5.94 -2.77 21.97
C VAL A 177 -5.92 -2.83 20.45
N PHE A 178 -5.76 -4.03 19.89
CA PHE A 178 -5.76 -4.23 18.44
C PHE A 178 -7.19 -4.42 17.92
N ASP A 179 -7.37 -4.15 16.64
CA ASP A 179 -8.65 -4.29 15.93
C ASP A 179 -8.43 -4.86 14.53
N ASN A 180 -9.53 -5.21 13.88
CA ASN A 180 -9.55 -5.78 12.55
C ASN A 180 -8.98 -4.81 11.52
N TYR A 181 -8.30 -5.34 10.50
CA TYR A 181 -8.10 -4.59 9.27
C TYR A 181 -9.46 -4.28 8.66
N THR A 182 -9.85 -3.00 8.70
CA THR A 182 -11.23 -2.59 8.49
C THR A 182 -11.35 -1.76 7.22
N TRP A 183 -12.08 -2.29 6.24
CA TRP A 183 -12.57 -1.50 5.13
C TRP A 183 -13.77 -0.69 5.56
N GLU A 184 -14.83 -1.33 6.06
CA GLU A 184 -16.05 -0.67 6.50
C GLU A 184 -16.33 -1.01 7.97
N ARG A 185 -16.34 0.03 8.83
CA ARG A 185 -16.44 -0.15 10.28
C ARG A 185 -17.85 -0.49 10.71
N GLU A 186 -18.84 0.19 10.17
CA GLU A 186 -20.27 0.02 10.45
C GLU A 186 -20.96 -0.49 9.19
N GLY A 187 -21.91 -1.41 9.31
CA GLY A 187 -22.61 -1.99 8.15
C GLY A 187 -22.33 -3.48 7.96
N PRO A 188 -22.65 -4.05 6.79
CA PRO A 188 -22.58 -5.48 6.54
C PRO A 188 -21.16 -6.03 6.65
N ASP A 189 -21.04 -7.35 6.82
CA ASP A 189 -19.73 -8.02 6.92
C ASP A 189 -19.02 -8.19 5.56
N ILE A 190 -19.75 -7.93 4.46
CA ILE A 190 -19.24 -7.92 3.10
C ILE A 190 -19.37 -6.49 2.56
N ALA A 191 -18.24 -5.90 2.18
CA ALA A 191 -18.17 -4.59 1.55
C ALA A 191 -17.97 -4.72 0.02
N ASP A 192 -18.19 -3.63 -0.71
CA ASP A 192 -17.84 -3.52 -2.13
C ASP A 192 -16.51 -2.80 -2.31
N TRP A 193 -15.68 -3.36 -3.19
CA TRP A 193 -14.50 -2.68 -3.71
C TRP A 193 -14.43 -2.81 -5.24
N ASN A 194 -14.76 -1.71 -5.95
CA ASN A 194 -14.79 -1.66 -7.41
C ASN A 194 -15.71 -2.73 -8.02
N GLY A 195 -16.91 -2.91 -7.46
CA GLY A 195 -17.86 -3.91 -7.91
C GLY A 195 -17.48 -5.34 -7.52
N LYS A 196 -16.48 -5.53 -6.64
CA LYS A 196 -16.06 -6.84 -6.15
C LYS A 196 -16.37 -6.95 -4.65
N PRO A 197 -17.04 -8.03 -4.21
CA PRO A 197 -17.29 -8.24 -2.80
C PRO A 197 -15.96 -8.57 -2.09
N ILE A 198 -15.72 -7.90 -0.97
CA ILE A 198 -14.58 -8.14 -0.08
C ILE A 198 -15.07 -8.27 1.38
N PRO A 199 -14.32 -8.93 2.28
CA PRO A 199 -14.62 -8.87 3.70
C PRO A 199 -14.50 -7.42 4.18
N ALA A 200 -15.52 -6.92 4.88
CA ALA A 200 -15.49 -5.57 5.43
C ALA A 200 -14.46 -5.43 6.57
N ARG A 201 -14.22 -6.53 7.29
CA ARG A 201 -13.38 -6.60 8.48
C ARG A 201 -12.61 -7.92 8.45
N ILE A 202 -11.28 -7.84 8.45
CA ILE A 202 -10.40 -9.01 8.48
C ILE A 202 -9.70 -9.04 9.84
N PRO A 203 -9.85 -10.12 10.64
CA PRO A 203 -9.17 -10.25 11.92
C PRO A 203 -7.66 -10.10 11.78
N LEU A 204 -7.02 -9.42 12.72
CA LEU A 204 -5.59 -9.12 12.61
C LEU A 204 -4.73 -10.39 12.61
N SER A 205 -5.21 -11.46 13.26
CA SER A 205 -4.65 -12.81 13.25
C SER A 205 -4.55 -13.46 11.87
N VAL A 206 -5.31 -12.99 10.88
CA VAL A 206 -5.21 -13.45 9.49
C VAL A 206 -3.92 -12.95 8.85
N PHE A 207 -3.42 -11.79 9.26
CA PHE A 207 -2.18 -11.20 8.73
C PHE A 207 -0.97 -11.55 9.59
N LEU A 208 -1.11 -11.40 10.90
CA LEU A 208 0.04 -11.32 11.80
C LEU A 208 0.05 -12.44 12.85
N SER A 209 1.28 -12.76 13.25
CA SER A 209 1.59 -13.39 14.52
C SER A 209 2.59 -12.50 15.28
N GLY A 210 2.83 -12.78 16.56
CA GLY A 210 3.86 -12.03 17.30
C GLY A 210 3.32 -11.08 18.36
N ALA A 211 4.09 -10.05 18.73
CA ALA A 211 3.78 -9.19 19.88
C ALA A 211 2.74 -8.10 19.60
N ALA A 212 2.66 -7.58 18.37
CA ALA A 212 1.61 -6.62 18.00
C ALA A 212 0.20 -7.26 18.11
N TYR A 213 0.11 -8.56 17.83
CA TYR A 213 -1.10 -9.40 17.94
C TYR A 213 -1.17 -10.23 19.25
N SER A 214 -0.04 -10.33 19.96
CA SER A 214 0.16 -10.95 21.26
C SER A 214 -0.28 -12.42 21.43
N ARG A 215 0.56 -13.35 20.98
CA ARG A 215 0.59 -14.74 21.52
C ARG A 215 1.72 -14.98 22.53
N ARG A 216 2.76 -14.15 22.49
CA ARG A 216 3.97 -14.28 23.33
C ARG A 216 4.04 -13.12 24.32
N ALA A 217 4.52 -13.40 25.53
CA ALA A 217 4.79 -12.37 26.53
C ALA A 217 5.82 -11.36 26.00
N HIS A 218 5.67 -10.08 26.36
CA HIS A 218 6.70 -9.08 26.08
C HIS A 218 7.98 -9.42 26.86
N ALA A 219 9.13 -9.00 26.32
CA ALA A 219 10.41 -9.15 27.03
C ALA A 219 10.45 -8.32 28.33
N ARG A 220 9.57 -7.32 28.45
CA ARG A 220 9.37 -6.50 29.65
C ARG A 220 8.25 -7.09 30.51
N PRO A 221 8.52 -7.46 31.78
CA PRO A 221 7.53 -8.09 32.65
C PRO A 221 6.45 -7.12 33.15
N ASP A 222 6.62 -5.82 32.93
CA ASP A 222 5.73 -4.75 33.39
C ASP A 222 4.78 -4.22 32.30
N VAL A 223 4.90 -4.71 31.06
CA VAL A 223 4.03 -4.28 29.96
C VAL A 223 3.02 -5.39 29.64
N PRO A 224 1.70 -5.14 29.79
CA PRO A 224 0.69 -6.13 29.43
C PRO A 224 0.68 -6.42 27.94
N ARG A 225 0.29 -7.65 27.63
CA ARG A 225 0.09 -8.18 26.28
C ARG A 225 -1.02 -7.44 25.55
N SER A 226 -0.90 -7.29 24.22
CA SER A 226 -1.96 -6.73 23.37
C SER A 226 -3.25 -7.55 23.48
N VAL A 227 -4.40 -6.88 23.46
CA VAL A 227 -5.72 -7.52 23.56
C VAL A 227 -6.62 -7.11 22.41
N SER A 228 -7.62 -7.93 22.10
CA SER A 228 -8.60 -7.58 21.07
C SER A 228 -9.50 -6.44 21.57
N ARG A 229 -10.01 -5.66 20.63
CA ARG A 229 -11.06 -4.67 20.89
C ARG A 229 -12.28 -5.28 21.57
N GLN A 230 -12.67 -6.50 21.18
CA GLN A 230 -13.82 -7.17 21.80
C GLN A 230 -13.60 -7.40 23.30
N TYR A 231 -12.44 -7.95 23.69
CA TYR A 231 -12.11 -8.14 25.09
C TYR A 231 -12.02 -6.81 25.84
N SER A 232 -11.39 -5.79 25.25
CA SER A 232 -11.27 -4.49 25.91
C SER A 232 -12.63 -3.82 26.15
N LEU A 233 -13.63 -4.01 25.28
CA LEU A 233 -14.99 -3.47 25.50
C LEU A 233 -15.70 -4.11 26.70
N GLU A 234 -15.41 -5.37 27.02
CA GLU A 234 -15.95 -6.04 28.21
C GLU A 234 -15.34 -5.49 29.50
N ILE A 235 -14.04 -5.16 29.47
CA ILE A 235 -13.31 -4.65 30.65
C ILE A 235 -13.44 -3.13 30.81
N CYS A 236 -13.55 -2.42 29.71
CA CYS A 236 -13.61 -0.96 29.61
C CYS A 236 -14.96 -0.50 29.02
N PRO A 237 -16.07 -0.65 29.76
CA PRO A 237 -17.36 -0.09 29.38
C PRO A 237 -17.28 1.45 29.29
N GLN A 238 -18.26 2.06 28.61
CA GLN A 238 -18.22 3.47 28.22
C GLN A 238 -18.01 4.44 29.39
N ASP A 239 -18.58 4.16 30.56
CA ASP A 239 -18.46 4.96 31.77
C ASP A 239 -17.07 4.88 32.44
N ARG A 240 -16.25 3.88 32.08
CA ARG A 240 -14.88 3.71 32.58
C ARG A 240 -13.81 4.30 31.65
N LYS A 241 -14.18 4.76 30.45
CA LYS A 241 -13.23 5.22 29.45
C LYS A 241 -12.81 6.67 29.71
N PHE A 242 -11.50 6.88 29.73
CA PHE A 242 -10.90 8.20 29.65
C PHE A 242 -10.60 8.52 28.19
N VAL A 243 -11.40 9.40 27.60
CA VAL A 243 -11.31 9.74 26.17
C VAL A 243 -10.37 10.92 25.94
N VAL A 244 -9.36 10.72 25.10
CA VAL A 244 -8.34 11.73 24.76
C VAL A 244 -8.53 12.20 23.33
N ASP A 245 -8.64 13.51 23.13
CA ASP A 245 -8.66 14.14 21.81
C ASP A 245 -7.23 14.46 21.37
N THR A 246 -6.80 13.93 20.21
CA THR A 246 -5.42 14.10 19.73
C THR A 246 -5.03 15.55 19.48
N ARG A 247 -6.00 16.42 19.15
CA ARG A 247 -5.76 17.85 18.89
C ARG A 247 -5.13 18.56 20.08
N LYS A 248 -5.55 18.20 21.30
CA LYS A 248 -5.02 18.77 22.56
C LYS A 248 -3.54 18.47 22.78
N ILE A 249 -3.03 17.39 22.19
CA ILE A 249 -1.62 17.00 22.30
C ILE A 249 -0.84 17.52 21.10
N GLN A 250 -1.44 17.52 19.90
CA GLN A 250 -0.84 18.12 18.71
C GLN A 250 -0.51 19.60 18.90
N GLU A 251 -1.35 20.38 19.59
CA GLU A 251 -1.08 21.79 19.94
C GLU A 251 0.16 21.97 20.83
N LYS A 252 0.61 20.92 21.52
CA LYS A 252 1.80 20.94 22.39
C LYS A 252 3.07 20.52 21.66
N LEU A 253 2.97 20.00 20.44
CA LEU A 253 4.11 19.58 19.63
C LEU A 253 4.69 20.77 18.87
N HIS A 254 5.98 20.68 18.54
CA HIS A 254 6.62 21.65 17.65
C HIS A 254 6.05 21.56 16.22
N GLN A 255 6.35 22.56 15.39
CA GLN A 255 5.99 22.49 13.97
C GLN A 255 6.77 21.36 13.30
N ASN A 256 6.06 20.53 12.54
CA ASN A 256 6.61 19.37 11.82
C ASN A 256 7.37 18.39 12.74
N PRO A 257 6.72 17.84 13.78
CA PRO A 257 7.40 16.95 14.71
C PRO A 257 7.86 15.65 14.01
N THR A 258 8.87 15.00 14.56
CA THR A 258 9.28 13.65 14.18
C THR A 258 8.40 12.58 14.83
N ALA A 259 8.48 11.35 14.35
CA ALA A 259 7.74 10.24 14.97
C ALA A 259 8.17 9.97 16.41
N SER A 260 9.46 10.12 16.73
CA SER A 260 9.93 9.98 18.11
C SER A 260 9.42 11.09 19.02
N GLU A 261 9.42 12.34 18.57
CA GLU A 261 8.85 13.46 19.35
C GLU A 261 7.36 13.26 19.64
N ILE A 262 6.60 12.76 18.66
CA ILE A 262 5.19 12.38 18.85
C ILE A 262 5.08 11.30 19.94
N VAL A 263 5.85 10.22 19.84
CA VAL A 263 5.81 9.14 20.84
C VAL A 263 6.18 9.64 22.23
N GLU A 264 7.28 10.38 22.36
CA GLU A 264 7.75 10.92 23.65
C GLU A 264 6.67 11.79 24.31
N LYS A 265 6.06 12.69 23.54
CA LYS A 265 5.00 13.55 24.03
C LYS A 265 3.77 12.76 24.46
N TRP A 266 3.34 11.79 23.66
CA TRP A 266 2.20 10.94 24.02
C TRP A 266 2.49 10.07 25.24
N VAL A 267 3.70 9.51 25.37
CA VAL A 267 4.11 8.75 26.55
C VAL A 267 4.07 9.62 27.80
N GLU A 268 4.55 10.86 27.73
CA GLU A 268 4.48 11.83 28.84
C GLU A 268 3.03 12.08 29.28
N GLU A 269 2.13 12.32 28.33
CA GLU A 269 0.72 12.60 28.62
C GLU A 269 -0.02 11.35 29.12
N LEU A 270 0.21 10.18 28.52
CA LEU A 270 -0.42 8.91 28.93
C LEU A 270 0.01 8.43 30.32
N LYS A 271 1.23 8.79 30.75
CA LYS A 271 1.74 8.50 32.11
C LYS A 271 1.06 9.33 33.19
N ARG A 272 0.44 10.47 32.84
CA ARG A 272 -0.33 11.30 33.78
C ARG A 272 -1.76 10.83 33.96
N ILE A 273 -2.21 9.87 33.14
CA ILE A 273 -3.55 9.32 33.18
C ILE A 273 -3.51 8.03 33.98
N ASP A 274 -4.14 8.03 35.16
CA ASP A 274 -4.17 6.85 36.02
C ASP A 274 -5.22 5.84 35.59
N GLU A 275 -6.24 6.30 34.85
CA GLU A 275 -7.34 5.51 34.36
C GLU A 275 -6.83 4.32 33.52
N PRO A 276 -7.32 3.10 33.83
CA PRO A 276 -6.88 1.90 33.13
C PRO A 276 -7.37 1.89 31.68
N CYS A 277 -8.50 2.49 31.38
CA CYS A 277 -9.13 2.43 30.07
C CYS A 277 -8.97 3.77 29.33
N VAL A 278 -7.94 3.89 28.48
CA VAL A 278 -7.75 5.09 27.66
C VAL A 278 -8.20 4.82 26.24
N GLU A 279 -9.02 5.72 25.70
CA GLU A 279 -9.50 5.68 24.33
C GLU A 279 -9.11 6.99 23.62
N ILE A 280 -8.49 6.89 22.44
CA ILE A 280 -8.30 8.03 21.56
C ILE A 280 -9.60 8.30 20.83
N HIS A 281 -10.09 9.54 20.89
CA HIS A 281 -11.36 9.95 20.32
C HIS A 281 -11.44 9.69 18.81
N GLN A 282 -12.44 8.92 18.36
CA GLN A 282 -12.61 8.52 16.95
C GLN A 282 -12.63 9.68 15.96
N GLY A 283 -13.24 10.81 16.32
CA GLY A 283 -13.33 11.99 15.44
C GLY A 283 -12.10 12.93 15.48
N SER A 284 -11.01 12.53 16.12
CA SER A 284 -9.77 13.31 16.19
C SER A 284 -8.73 12.80 15.17
N PRO A 285 -7.82 13.66 14.65
CA PRO A 285 -6.81 13.25 13.66
C PRO A 285 -5.96 12.07 14.12
N ALA A 286 -5.52 11.21 13.19
CA ALA A 286 -4.59 10.12 13.48
C ALA A 286 -3.30 10.66 14.14
N LEU A 287 -2.71 9.86 15.04
CA LEU A 287 -1.46 10.25 15.72
C LEU A 287 -0.28 10.18 14.76
N PHE A 288 -0.25 9.12 13.96
CA PHE A 288 0.75 8.87 12.93
C PHE A 288 0.07 8.93 11.58
N ASP A 289 -0.24 10.15 11.16
CA ASP A 289 -0.91 10.40 9.89
C ASP A 289 0.02 10.21 8.67
N TYR A 290 -0.57 10.42 7.49
CA TYR A 290 0.13 10.31 6.22
C TYR A 290 1.29 11.32 6.08
N GLU A 291 1.28 12.45 6.80
CA GLU A 291 2.35 13.44 6.71
C GLU A 291 3.60 12.95 7.44
N ILE A 292 3.43 12.20 8.53
CA ILE A 292 4.55 11.56 9.22
C ILE A 292 5.03 10.34 8.43
N THR A 293 4.14 9.42 8.06
CA THR A 293 4.55 8.14 7.44
C THR A 293 5.07 8.27 6.01
N ASN A 294 4.74 9.36 5.30
CA ASN A 294 5.28 9.64 3.96
C ASN A 294 6.52 10.55 3.93
N THR A 295 7.12 10.86 5.09
CA THR A 295 8.35 11.68 5.15
C THR A 295 9.43 10.99 5.97
N ASP A 296 10.68 11.45 5.78
CA ASP A 296 11.84 10.98 6.55
C ASP A 296 11.72 11.26 8.06
N ARG A 297 10.76 12.09 8.48
CA ARG A 297 10.40 12.33 9.89
C ARG A 297 10.00 11.08 10.65
N VAL A 298 9.58 10.00 9.98
CA VAL A 298 9.29 8.72 10.64
C VAL A 298 10.56 7.92 10.96
N LEU A 299 11.70 8.22 10.34
CA LEU A 299 12.89 7.35 10.43
C LEU A 299 13.55 7.36 11.80
N ASP A 300 13.44 8.47 12.53
CA ASP A 300 14.11 8.63 13.82
C ASP A 300 13.59 7.65 14.90
N ILE A 301 12.37 7.12 14.72
CA ILE A 301 11.77 6.13 15.61
C ILE A 301 12.37 4.74 15.41
N PHE A 302 12.92 4.45 14.22
CA PHE A 302 13.33 3.10 13.83
C PHE A 302 14.33 2.44 14.80
N PRO A 303 15.37 3.12 15.33
CA PRO A 303 16.30 2.49 16.28
C PRO A 303 15.63 2.01 17.56
N SER A 304 14.56 2.66 18.00
CA SER A 304 13.81 2.30 19.21
C SER A 304 12.71 1.28 18.92
N LEU A 305 11.98 1.46 17.81
CA LEU A 305 10.97 0.53 17.30
C LEU A 305 11.57 -0.85 16.99
N SER A 306 12.71 -0.91 16.29
CA SER A 306 13.39 -2.16 15.89
C SER A 306 13.85 -3.01 17.07
N LYS A 307 14.21 -2.37 18.19
CA LYS A 307 14.58 -3.06 19.43
C LYS A 307 13.40 -3.40 20.31
N SER A 308 12.22 -2.85 20.03
CA SER A 308 11.02 -3.13 20.80
C SER A 308 10.48 -4.53 20.46
N PRO A 309 9.77 -5.19 21.39
CA PRO A 309 9.08 -6.44 21.09
C PRO A 309 8.10 -6.35 19.92
N ILE A 310 7.57 -5.16 19.60
CA ILE A 310 6.60 -4.97 18.52
C ILE A 310 7.21 -5.38 17.17
N LEU A 311 8.45 -4.96 16.89
CA LEU A 311 9.15 -5.32 15.65
C LEU A 311 10.05 -6.54 15.83
N ALA A 312 10.77 -6.67 16.96
CA ALA A 312 11.65 -7.79 17.23
C ALA A 312 10.93 -9.16 17.32
N ASN A 313 9.66 -9.16 17.73
CA ASN A 313 8.80 -10.34 17.71
C ASN A 313 7.67 -10.19 16.68
N PHE A 314 7.90 -9.44 15.60
CA PHE A 314 6.98 -9.43 14.47
C PHE A 314 6.92 -10.83 13.83
N GLY A 315 5.74 -11.25 13.41
CA GLY A 315 5.55 -12.50 12.69
C GLY A 315 4.37 -12.43 11.74
N TRP A 316 4.40 -13.29 10.72
CA TRP A 316 3.27 -13.48 9.82
C TRP A 316 2.35 -14.59 10.34
N SER A 317 1.06 -14.54 9.99
CA SER A 317 0.10 -15.54 10.45
C SER A 317 0.39 -16.93 9.85
N PRO A 318 -0.14 -18.01 10.44
CA PRO A 318 -0.10 -19.33 9.83
C PRO A 318 -0.64 -19.38 8.40
N LEU A 319 -1.67 -18.59 8.07
CA LEU A 319 -2.24 -18.52 6.72
C LEU A 319 -1.23 -18.00 5.70
N ILE A 320 -0.48 -16.96 6.05
CA ILE A 320 0.56 -16.39 5.19
C ILE A 320 1.72 -17.37 5.02
N LEU A 321 2.10 -18.06 6.10
CA LEU A 321 3.17 -19.06 6.06
C LEU A 321 2.78 -20.30 5.25
N GLU A 322 1.53 -20.76 5.35
CA GLU A 322 0.98 -21.85 4.55
C GLU A 322 0.93 -21.48 3.07
N ALA A 323 0.38 -20.31 2.74
CA ALA A 323 0.37 -19.81 1.36
C ALA A 323 1.78 -19.67 0.78
N PHE A 324 2.78 -19.28 1.58
CA PHE A 324 4.18 -19.29 1.16
C PHE A 324 4.69 -20.72 0.91
N ASN A 325 4.40 -21.65 1.83
CA ASN A 325 4.84 -23.04 1.75
C ASN A 325 4.27 -23.77 0.52
N ASP A 326 2.99 -23.52 0.21
CA ASP A 326 2.31 -24.08 -0.96
C ASP A 326 2.90 -23.59 -2.29
N ASN A 327 3.69 -22.52 -2.25
CA ASN A 327 4.25 -21.83 -3.42
C ASN A 327 5.80 -21.80 -3.42
N LEU A 328 6.44 -22.66 -2.62
CA LEU A 328 7.91 -22.64 -2.40
C LEU A 328 8.73 -22.69 -3.69
N GLU A 329 8.27 -23.43 -4.68
CA GLU A 329 8.92 -23.61 -5.98
C GLU A 329 9.24 -22.29 -6.72
N TYR A 330 8.45 -21.24 -6.48
CA TYR A 330 8.70 -19.91 -7.05
C TYR A 330 9.79 -19.13 -6.31
N PHE A 331 10.11 -19.50 -5.07
CA PHE A 331 10.91 -18.67 -4.15
C PHE A 331 12.27 -19.27 -3.80
N VAL A 332 12.39 -20.59 -3.74
CA VAL A 332 13.61 -21.28 -3.27
C VAL A 332 14.23 -22.18 -4.34
N SER A 333 15.52 -22.48 -4.19
CA SER A 333 16.21 -23.42 -5.09
C SER A 333 15.79 -24.86 -4.81
N PRO A 334 15.73 -25.76 -5.81
CA PRO A 334 15.55 -27.19 -5.56
C PRO A 334 16.54 -27.75 -4.54
N SER A 335 17.81 -27.31 -4.59
CA SER A 335 18.83 -27.72 -3.63
C SER A 335 18.56 -27.25 -2.19
N ASP A 336 17.77 -26.19 -2.01
CA ASP A 336 17.36 -25.70 -0.69
C ASP A 336 16.10 -26.44 -0.17
N LEU A 337 15.31 -27.05 -1.06
CA LEU A 337 14.18 -27.92 -0.71
C LEU A 337 14.64 -29.26 -0.13
N ASP A 338 15.77 -29.78 -0.62
CA ASP A 338 16.36 -31.04 -0.18
C ASP A 338 17.19 -30.92 1.11
N ALA A 339 17.40 -29.69 1.61
CA ALA A 339 18.09 -29.47 2.86
C ALA A 339 17.24 -30.02 4.02
N PRO A 340 17.82 -30.79 4.96
CA PRO A 340 17.06 -31.30 6.11
C PRO A 340 16.40 -30.12 6.83
N PRO A 341 15.12 -30.24 7.22
CA PRO A 341 14.40 -29.15 7.85
C PRO A 341 15.16 -28.73 9.10
N SER A 342 15.88 -27.61 9.00
CA SER A 342 16.49 -27.01 10.17
C SER A 342 15.34 -26.61 11.07
N THR A 343 15.25 -27.24 12.24
CA THR A 343 14.29 -26.95 13.32
C THR A 343 14.43 -25.52 13.88
N THR A 344 15.23 -24.68 13.21
CA THR A 344 15.62 -23.32 13.56
C THR A 344 15.46 -22.36 12.39
N THR A 345 14.62 -22.64 11.39
CA THR A 345 14.27 -21.64 10.35
C THR A 345 13.56 -20.48 11.02
N THR A 346 14.35 -19.53 11.51
CA THR A 346 13.88 -18.23 11.96
C THR A 346 13.25 -17.56 10.75
N SER A 347 12.11 -16.90 10.96
CA SER A 347 11.30 -16.22 9.94
C SER A 347 12.05 -15.15 9.11
N LEU A 348 13.33 -14.94 9.35
CA LEU A 348 14.18 -13.90 8.79
C LEU A 348 15.23 -14.42 7.80
N THR A 349 15.40 -15.74 7.62
CA THR A 349 16.43 -16.25 6.70
C THR A 349 16.21 -15.73 5.28
N PRO A 350 17.23 -15.08 4.67
CA PRO A 350 17.15 -14.60 3.29
C PRO A 350 16.90 -15.72 2.26
N LEU A 351 16.09 -15.42 1.25
CA LEU A 351 15.80 -16.28 0.11
C LEU A 351 16.88 -16.08 -0.95
N LYS A 352 17.93 -16.90 -0.88
CA LYS A 352 19.11 -16.80 -1.76
C LYS A 352 18.74 -16.94 -3.24
N GLY A 353 19.38 -16.12 -4.07
CA GLY A 353 19.16 -16.09 -5.51
C GLY A 353 17.80 -15.52 -5.96
N LEU A 354 16.96 -15.04 -5.04
CA LEU A 354 15.67 -14.41 -5.35
C LEU A 354 15.80 -12.89 -5.47
N LEU A 355 15.36 -12.37 -6.62
CA LEU A 355 15.10 -10.95 -6.82
C LEU A 355 13.58 -10.70 -6.80
N ALA A 356 13.08 -10.02 -5.78
CA ALA A 356 11.68 -9.62 -5.68
C ALA A 356 11.45 -8.20 -6.22
N LEU A 357 10.38 -7.99 -6.97
CA LEU A 357 10.04 -6.72 -7.62
C LEU A 357 8.66 -6.26 -7.17
N HIS A 358 8.55 -5.12 -6.49
CA HIS A 358 7.26 -4.48 -6.27
C HIS A 358 6.93 -3.51 -7.39
N VAL A 359 6.11 -3.99 -8.33
CA VAL A 359 5.64 -3.21 -9.47
C VAL A 359 4.20 -2.81 -9.26
N ARG A 360 4.00 -1.55 -8.88
CA ARG A 360 2.69 -0.99 -8.60
C ARG A 360 2.10 -0.36 -9.87
N ARG A 361 0.89 -0.79 -10.23
CA ARG A 361 0.12 -0.41 -11.43
C ARG A 361 -1.30 -0.01 -11.01
N GLY A 362 -2.29 -0.19 -11.89
CA GLY A 362 -3.71 0.03 -11.57
C GLY A 362 -3.98 1.49 -11.24
N ASP A 363 -4.46 1.76 -10.02
CA ASP A 363 -4.70 3.08 -9.45
C ASP A 363 -3.47 4.01 -9.47
N TYR A 364 -2.27 3.47 -9.68
CA TYR A 364 -1.05 4.28 -9.70
C TYR A 364 -0.89 5.20 -10.92
N GLU A 365 -1.64 4.99 -12.00
CA GLU A 365 -1.60 5.89 -13.16
C GLU A 365 -1.94 7.34 -12.77
N THR A 366 -3.06 7.53 -12.07
CA THR A 366 -3.45 8.86 -11.56
C THR A 366 -2.62 9.26 -10.32
N TRP A 367 -2.27 8.30 -9.47
CA TRP A 367 -1.47 8.59 -8.25
C TRP A 367 -0.09 9.19 -8.57
N CYS A 368 0.59 8.67 -9.59
CA CYS A 368 1.94 9.10 -9.92
C CYS A 368 2.00 10.53 -10.48
N GLU A 369 1.01 10.92 -11.28
CA GLU A 369 0.89 12.31 -11.73
C GLU A 369 0.68 13.26 -10.53
N ASN A 370 -0.19 12.89 -9.60
CA ASN A 370 -0.42 13.64 -8.36
C ASN A 370 0.84 13.70 -7.48
N THR A 371 1.58 12.61 -7.38
CA THR A 371 2.83 12.52 -6.63
C THR A 371 3.84 13.56 -7.12
N TYR A 372 4.00 13.69 -8.44
CA TYR A 372 4.85 14.73 -9.05
C TYR A 372 4.32 16.14 -8.79
N ASN A 373 3.03 16.37 -9.07
CA ASN A 373 2.41 17.69 -8.99
C ASN A 373 2.43 18.26 -7.55
N ASN A 374 2.37 17.39 -6.54
CA ASN A 374 2.42 17.76 -5.13
C ASN A 374 3.85 17.75 -4.57
N GLY A 375 4.88 17.45 -5.37
CA GLY A 375 6.28 17.43 -4.92
C GLY A 375 6.54 16.40 -3.82
N MET A 376 5.86 15.25 -3.84
CA MET A 376 6.02 14.20 -2.85
C MET A 376 7.40 13.52 -2.98
N SER A 377 8.00 13.16 -1.85
CA SER A 377 9.19 12.31 -1.79
C SER A 377 8.82 10.84 -1.72
N TYR A 378 9.84 9.96 -1.70
CA TYR A 378 9.64 8.60 -1.24
C TYR A 378 8.99 8.59 0.15
N THR A 379 8.20 7.54 0.40
CA THR A 379 7.57 7.32 1.70
C THR A 379 8.65 7.16 2.77
N GLY A 380 8.26 7.33 4.05
CA GLY A 380 9.22 7.53 5.13
C GLY A 380 10.26 6.42 5.24
N PHE A 381 9.84 5.16 5.45
CA PHE A 381 10.80 4.04 5.54
C PHE A 381 11.50 3.70 4.21
N ASN A 382 11.07 4.26 3.06
CA ASN A 382 11.83 4.15 1.81
C ASN A 382 12.99 5.17 1.73
N SER A 383 13.17 6.01 2.74
CA SER A 383 14.12 7.12 2.73
C SER A 383 15.33 6.94 3.67
N PHE A 384 15.55 5.73 4.23
CA PHE A 384 16.74 5.43 5.04
C PHE A 384 18.03 5.85 4.32
N THR A 385 18.99 6.42 5.04
CA THR A 385 20.24 6.93 4.48
C THR A 385 21.10 5.84 3.85
N GLU A 386 21.01 4.62 4.37
CA GLU A 386 21.74 3.41 4.01
C GLU A 386 21.29 2.83 2.66
N LEU A 387 20.08 3.19 2.19
CA LEU A 387 19.55 2.71 0.92
C LEU A 387 20.24 3.43 -0.25
N PRO A 388 20.67 2.72 -1.30
CA PRO A 388 21.49 3.30 -2.37
C PRO A 388 20.72 4.29 -3.25
N ASP A 389 19.46 4.00 -3.55
CA ASP A 389 18.69 4.83 -4.49
C ASP A 389 17.93 5.92 -3.74
N LYS A 390 18.09 7.17 -4.19
CA LYS A 390 17.46 8.36 -3.60
C LYS A 390 16.60 9.07 -4.64
N TYR A 391 15.58 9.78 -4.17
CA TYR A 391 14.73 10.62 -5.00
C TYR A 391 14.61 12.02 -4.41
N THR A 392 14.84 13.04 -5.23
CA THR A 392 14.66 14.45 -4.86
C THR A 392 13.44 15.01 -5.60
N PRO A 393 12.36 15.42 -4.90
CA PRO A 393 11.17 15.94 -5.55
C PRO A 393 11.38 17.23 -6.34
N SER A 394 10.58 17.46 -7.37
CA SER A 394 10.64 18.62 -8.28
C SER A 394 10.55 19.99 -7.58
N HIS A 395 9.79 20.06 -6.49
CA HIS A 395 9.54 21.30 -5.75
C HIS A 395 10.60 21.62 -4.66
N ARG A 396 11.63 20.78 -4.50
CA ARG A 396 12.72 21.07 -3.56
C ARG A 396 13.74 22.04 -4.17
N PRO A 397 14.33 22.96 -3.38
CA PRO A 397 15.37 23.86 -3.87
C PRO A 397 16.51 23.09 -4.54
N GLY A 398 16.88 23.50 -5.76
CA GLY A 398 17.95 22.86 -6.54
C GLY A 398 17.54 21.57 -7.26
N SER A 399 16.28 21.14 -7.17
CA SER A 399 15.78 19.98 -7.90
C SER A 399 15.74 20.22 -9.41
N LYS A 400 16.10 19.19 -10.18
CA LYS A 400 15.99 19.13 -11.65
C LYS A 400 14.99 18.07 -12.11
N THR A 401 14.22 17.49 -11.19
CA THR A 401 13.33 16.37 -11.46
C THR A 401 12.18 16.79 -12.35
N THR A 402 12.13 16.21 -13.55
CA THR A 402 11.05 16.37 -14.51
C THR A 402 9.89 15.43 -14.20
N MET A 403 8.73 15.64 -14.86
CA MET A 403 7.62 14.69 -14.79
C MET A 403 8.05 13.30 -15.28
N GLU A 404 8.79 13.26 -16.40
CA GLU A 404 9.33 12.00 -16.94
C GLU A 404 10.23 11.29 -15.92
N ASP A 405 11.13 12.02 -15.26
CA ASP A 405 11.96 11.45 -14.18
C ASP A 405 11.11 10.85 -13.07
N SER A 406 10.11 11.59 -12.58
CA SER A 406 9.22 11.13 -11.52
C SER A 406 8.43 9.88 -11.92
N MET A 407 7.94 9.84 -13.16
CA MET A 407 7.23 8.68 -13.71
C MET A 407 8.13 7.44 -13.80
N ARG A 408 9.43 7.58 -14.06
CA ARG A 408 10.36 6.43 -14.03
C ARG A 408 10.45 5.78 -12.65
N HIS A 409 10.40 6.59 -11.59
CA HIS A 409 10.43 6.08 -10.22
C HIS A 409 9.07 5.55 -9.75
N CYS A 410 7.96 6.11 -10.26
CA CYS A 410 6.62 5.82 -9.75
C CYS A 410 5.84 4.79 -10.59
N LEU A 411 5.93 4.85 -11.91
CA LEU A 411 5.20 3.98 -12.84
C LEU A 411 6.09 3.63 -14.05
N PRO A 412 7.18 2.88 -13.85
CA PRO A 412 8.11 2.57 -14.93
C PRO A 412 7.46 1.73 -16.04
N SER A 413 7.93 1.93 -17.27
CA SER A 413 7.59 1.09 -18.42
C SER A 413 8.21 -0.31 -18.29
N ILE A 414 7.76 -1.27 -19.11
CA ILE A 414 8.35 -2.63 -19.12
C ILE A 414 9.85 -2.57 -19.44
N GLU A 415 10.24 -1.74 -20.41
CA GLU A 415 11.64 -1.57 -20.81
C GLU A 415 12.48 -0.99 -19.67
N GLN A 416 11.93 -0.03 -18.92
CA GLN A 416 12.60 0.56 -17.76
C GLN A 416 12.74 -0.46 -16.63
N ILE A 417 11.69 -1.25 -16.36
CA ILE A 417 11.73 -2.35 -15.38
C ILE A 417 12.81 -3.35 -15.77
N VAL A 418 12.79 -3.85 -17.01
CA VAL A 418 13.78 -4.83 -17.50
C VAL A 418 15.19 -4.28 -17.38
N LYS A 419 15.43 -3.04 -17.84
CA LYS A 419 16.74 -2.40 -17.72
C LYS A 419 17.19 -2.36 -16.25
N ARG A 420 16.31 -1.93 -15.35
CA ARG A 420 16.63 -1.79 -13.93
C ARG A 420 16.91 -3.15 -13.27
N VAL A 421 16.14 -4.17 -13.63
CA VAL A 421 16.35 -5.56 -13.19
C VAL A 421 17.71 -6.07 -13.67
N MET A 422 18.10 -5.79 -14.91
CA MET A 422 19.39 -6.21 -15.45
C MET A 422 20.56 -5.48 -14.79
N ASP A 423 20.43 -4.18 -14.50
CA ASP A 423 21.43 -3.42 -13.76
C ASP A 423 21.65 -4.05 -12.37
N VAL A 424 20.57 -4.30 -11.62
CA VAL A 424 20.65 -4.87 -10.25
C VAL A 424 21.07 -6.34 -10.25
N ALA A 425 20.63 -7.14 -11.22
CA ALA A 425 21.03 -8.55 -11.31
C ALA A 425 22.45 -8.74 -11.87
N GLY A 426 23.02 -7.74 -12.54
CA GLY A 426 24.36 -7.75 -13.13
C GLY A 426 25.50 -7.44 -12.15
N GLU A 427 25.20 -6.91 -10.96
CA GLU A 427 26.17 -6.52 -9.92
C GLU A 427 26.79 -7.75 -9.18
N GLY A 428 27.35 -8.71 -9.92
CA GLY A 428 28.11 -9.85 -9.39
C GLY A 428 27.28 -10.94 -8.72
N THR A 429 26.01 -11.09 -9.11
CA THR A 429 25.00 -11.81 -8.31
C THR A 429 24.81 -13.28 -8.69
N THR A 430 24.32 -14.04 -7.72
CA THR A 430 23.76 -15.40 -7.88
C THR A 430 22.25 -15.37 -8.15
N THR A 431 21.68 -14.25 -8.61
CA THR A 431 20.24 -14.16 -8.89
C THR A 431 19.86 -15.16 -9.96
N THR A 432 19.00 -16.11 -9.59
CA THR A 432 18.54 -17.19 -10.45
C THR A 432 17.06 -17.10 -10.79
N ARG A 433 16.28 -16.36 -9.99
CA ARG A 433 14.83 -16.26 -10.09
C ARG A 433 14.34 -14.85 -9.81
N VAL A 434 13.23 -14.49 -10.45
CA VAL A 434 12.56 -13.19 -10.29
C VAL A 434 11.13 -13.43 -9.84
N TYR A 435 10.69 -12.72 -8.80
CA TYR A 435 9.31 -12.73 -8.34
C TYR A 435 8.71 -11.32 -8.41
N VAL A 436 7.59 -11.15 -9.11
CA VAL A 436 6.93 -9.86 -9.31
C VAL A 436 5.67 -9.77 -8.46
N LEU A 437 5.72 -8.95 -7.41
CA LEU A 437 4.56 -8.61 -6.60
C LEU A 437 3.83 -7.36 -7.14
N THR A 438 2.54 -7.49 -7.45
CA THR A 438 1.85 -6.49 -8.29
C THR A 438 0.31 -6.54 -8.26
N ASN A 439 -0.31 -5.38 -8.45
CA ASN A 439 -1.74 -5.24 -8.76
C ASN A 439 -2.05 -5.14 -10.27
N GLY A 440 -1.06 -5.36 -11.14
CA GLY A 440 -1.23 -5.31 -12.59
C GLY A 440 -2.24 -6.32 -13.14
N SER A 441 -2.72 -6.05 -14.36
CA SER A 441 -3.60 -6.94 -15.11
C SER A 441 -2.83 -8.14 -15.68
N ARG A 442 -3.49 -9.28 -15.87
CA ARG A 442 -2.86 -10.49 -16.42
C ARG A 442 -2.19 -10.27 -17.79
N PRO A 443 -2.80 -9.55 -18.76
CA PRO A 443 -2.15 -9.30 -20.05
C PRO A 443 -0.83 -8.52 -19.91
N TRP A 444 -0.84 -7.43 -19.12
CA TRP A 444 0.37 -6.63 -18.90
C TRP A 444 1.48 -7.44 -18.19
N LEU A 445 1.11 -8.33 -17.27
CA LEU A 445 2.07 -9.22 -16.61
C LEU A 445 2.66 -10.27 -17.53
N ALA A 446 1.88 -10.79 -18.49
CA ALA A 446 2.39 -11.70 -19.50
C ALA A 446 3.45 -11.02 -20.37
N GLU A 447 3.23 -9.77 -20.77
CA GLU A 447 4.22 -8.96 -21.50
C GLU A 447 5.49 -8.72 -20.67
N LEU A 448 5.35 -8.32 -19.41
CA LEU A 448 6.51 -8.11 -18.52
C LEU A 448 7.30 -9.40 -18.31
N LYS A 449 6.62 -10.52 -18.06
CA LYS A 449 7.26 -11.82 -17.86
C LYS A 449 8.06 -12.24 -19.10
N ALA A 450 7.45 -12.15 -20.28
CA ALA A 450 8.13 -12.43 -21.54
C ALA A 450 9.35 -11.53 -21.76
N ALA A 451 9.25 -10.24 -21.43
CA ALA A 451 10.36 -9.30 -21.57
C ALA A 451 11.52 -9.61 -20.61
N LEU A 452 11.23 -9.99 -19.36
CA LEU A 452 12.25 -10.42 -18.38
C LEU A 452 12.95 -11.71 -18.81
N GLU A 453 12.19 -12.69 -19.31
CA GLU A 453 12.72 -13.97 -19.80
C GLU A 453 13.56 -13.80 -21.07
N ALA A 454 13.19 -12.86 -21.96
CA ALA A 454 13.95 -12.53 -23.15
C ALA A 454 15.28 -11.81 -22.83
N ALA A 455 15.31 -11.01 -21.77
CA ALA A 455 16.50 -10.24 -21.38
C ALA A 455 17.64 -11.11 -20.80
N ARG A 456 17.30 -12.19 -20.10
CA ARG A 456 18.26 -13.11 -19.47
C ARG A 456 17.62 -14.46 -19.17
N LYS A 457 18.40 -15.54 -19.26
CA LYS A 457 17.99 -16.84 -18.71
C LYS A 457 17.99 -16.81 -17.19
N TRP A 458 16.83 -17.05 -16.59
CA TRP A 458 16.63 -17.20 -15.15
C TRP A 458 16.48 -18.70 -14.84
N PRO A 459 17.51 -19.39 -14.31
CA PRO A 459 17.41 -20.84 -14.05
C PRO A 459 16.23 -21.25 -13.18
N GLY A 460 15.82 -20.40 -12.23
CA GLY A 460 14.66 -20.60 -11.37
C GLY A 460 13.37 -19.92 -11.87
N GLY A 461 13.38 -19.35 -13.07
CA GLY A 461 12.20 -18.77 -13.72
C GLY A 461 11.80 -17.37 -13.26
N VAL A 462 10.73 -16.87 -13.87
CA VAL A 462 10.05 -15.62 -13.53
C VAL A 462 8.63 -15.94 -13.09
N ALA A 463 8.25 -15.54 -11.88
CA ALA A 463 6.92 -15.76 -11.31
C ALA A 463 6.30 -14.43 -10.83
N THR A 464 5.00 -14.41 -10.63
CA THR A 464 4.23 -13.22 -10.24
C THR A 464 3.18 -13.54 -9.18
N SER A 465 2.62 -12.52 -8.50
CA SER A 465 1.48 -12.71 -7.58
C SER A 465 0.25 -13.37 -8.22
N ARG A 466 0.19 -13.46 -9.56
CA ARG A 466 -0.92 -14.10 -10.29
C ARG A 466 -0.69 -15.58 -10.60
N ASP A 467 0.52 -16.05 -10.34
CA ASP A 467 0.93 -17.46 -10.47
C ASP A 467 0.76 -18.21 -9.14
N LEU A 468 0.58 -17.49 -8.01
CA LEU A 468 0.39 -18.12 -6.71
C LEU A 468 -0.90 -18.91 -6.63
N GLU A 469 -0.78 -20.12 -6.11
CA GLU A 469 -1.91 -20.95 -5.69
C GLU A 469 -2.32 -20.54 -4.27
N LEU A 470 -3.45 -19.83 -4.17
CA LEU A 470 -3.94 -19.30 -2.91
C LEU A 470 -5.28 -19.95 -2.54
N SER A 471 -5.40 -20.36 -1.27
CA SER A 471 -6.68 -20.72 -0.67
C SER A 471 -7.68 -19.58 -0.78
N TRP A 472 -8.98 -19.88 -0.66
CA TRP A 472 -10.02 -18.85 -0.74
C TRP A 472 -9.80 -17.74 0.30
N GLU A 473 -9.36 -18.11 1.51
CA GLU A 473 -9.03 -17.18 2.58
C GLU A 473 -7.79 -16.34 2.29
N ALA A 474 -6.73 -16.95 1.76
CA ALA A 474 -5.47 -16.26 1.48
C ALA A 474 -5.59 -15.21 0.35
N LYS A 475 -6.55 -15.37 -0.57
CA LYS A 475 -6.76 -14.44 -1.70
C LYS A 475 -7.03 -12.99 -1.27
N PHE A 476 -7.68 -12.78 -0.13
CA PHE A 476 -8.02 -11.44 0.37
C PHE A 476 -6.92 -10.80 1.21
N VAL A 477 -5.82 -11.52 1.43
CA VAL A 477 -4.63 -11.05 2.16
C VAL A 477 -3.33 -11.34 1.39
N ALA A 478 -3.45 -11.52 0.06
CA ALA A 478 -2.35 -11.94 -0.80
C ALA A 478 -1.16 -10.95 -0.77
N GLU A 479 -1.42 -9.66 -0.54
CA GLU A 479 -0.38 -8.65 -0.39
C GLU A 479 0.55 -8.93 0.79
N ALA A 480 0.08 -9.62 1.84
CA ALA A 480 0.92 -9.99 2.97
C ALA A 480 1.84 -11.17 2.63
N VAL A 481 1.39 -12.09 1.77
CA VAL A 481 2.25 -13.16 1.20
C VAL A 481 3.36 -12.53 0.37
N ASP A 482 3.01 -11.58 -0.50
CA ASP A 482 3.95 -10.81 -1.29
C ASP A 482 4.99 -10.08 -0.43
N MET A 483 4.53 -9.41 0.64
CA MET A 483 5.42 -8.74 1.58
C MET A 483 6.34 -9.71 2.32
N TYR A 484 5.83 -10.88 2.73
CA TYR A 484 6.65 -11.90 3.39
C TYR A 484 7.80 -12.35 2.49
N VAL A 485 7.51 -12.67 1.23
CA VAL A 485 8.54 -13.03 0.23
C VAL A 485 9.53 -11.89 0.02
N ALA A 486 9.05 -10.67 -0.26
CA ALA A 486 9.90 -9.52 -0.59
C ALA A 486 10.79 -9.06 0.58
N SER A 487 10.29 -9.19 1.81
CA SER A 487 11.05 -8.87 3.02
C SER A 487 12.24 -9.80 3.26
N ARG A 488 12.24 -10.97 2.61
CA ARG A 488 13.29 -12.01 2.71
C ARG A 488 14.11 -12.20 1.44
N ALA A 489 13.64 -11.72 0.29
CA ALA A 489 14.37 -11.85 -0.97
C ALA A 489 15.82 -11.35 -0.84
N GLU A 490 16.78 -12.07 -1.42
CA GLU A 490 18.19 -11.66 -1.42
C GLU A 490 18.33 -10.22 -1.94
N ARG A 491 17.62 -9.90 -3.02
CA ARG A 491 17.51 -8.54 -3.56
C ARG A 491 16.06 -8.12 -3.74
N PHE A 492 15.82 -6.83 -3.62
CA PHE A 492 14.49 -6.26 -3.77
C PHE A 492 14.55 -4.95 -4.57
N ILE A 493 13.63 -4.77 -5.52
CA ILE A 493 13.40 -3.49 -6.20
C ILE A 493 11.97 -3.06 -5.92
N GLY A 494 11.80 -1.94 -5.21
CA GLY A 494 10.51 -1.43 -4.77
C GLY A 494 10.05 -0.17 -5.47
N ASN A 495 8.79 0.20 -5.23
CA ASN A 495 8.26 1.50 -5.59
C ASN A 495 8.42 2.46 -4.40
N GLY A 496 9.28 3.46 -4.53
CA GLY A 496 9.61 4.38 -3.43
C GLY A 496 8.42 5.19 -2.91
N PHE A 497 7.34 5.33 -3.68
CA PHE A 497 6.11 6.05 -3.30
C PHE A 497 5.03 5.14 -2.68
N SER A 498 5.28 3.83 -2.57
CA SER A 498 4.33 2.88 -2.00
C SER A 498 4.59 2.62 -0.52
N SER A 499 3.53 2.74 0.30
CA SER A 499 3.57 2.32 1.70
C SER A 499 3.73 0.81 1.87
N LEU A 500 3.26 -0.01 0.92
CA LEU A 500 3.53 -1.46 0.90
C LEU A 500 5.04 -1.73 0.79
N THR A 501 5.72 -1.03 -0.13
CA THR A 501 7.18 -1.07 -0.24
C THR A 501 7.83 -0.57 1.04
N SER A 502 7.33 0.53 1.60
CA SER A 502 7.83 1.10 2.84
C SER A 502 7.83 0.09 4.01
N ASN A 503 6.80 -0.76 4.11
CA ASN A 503 6.76 -1.82 5.12
C ASN A 503 7.71 -2.97 4.80
N ILE A 504 7.87 -3.34 3.53
CA ILE A 504 8.88 -4.31 3.12
C ILE A 504 10.27 -3.81 3.52
N VAL A 505 10.58 -2.54 3.24
CA VAL A 505 11.85 -1.91 3.60
C VAL A 505 12.03 -1.86 5.12
N LEU A 506 11.00 -1.49 5.89
CA LEU A 506 11.04 -1.55 7.36
C LEU A 506 11.47 -2.93 7.86
N LEU A 507 10.87 -4.01 7.32
CA LEU A 507 11.20 -5.39 7.71
C LEU A 507 12.59 -5.81 7.23
N ARG A 508 13.02 -5.39 6.04
CA ARG A 508 14.37 -5.67 5.51
C ARG A 508 15.45 -4.98 6.35
N MET A 509 15.23 -3.72 6.72
CA MET A 509 16.16 -2.97 7.58
C MET A 509 16.23 -3.54 9.00
N HIS A 510 15.17 -4.20 9.47
CA HIS A 510 15.18 -4.91 10.75
C HIS A 510 15.94 -6.24 10.68
N ASN A 511 16.05 -6.84 9.49
CA ASN A 511 16.68 -8.13 9.29
C ASN A 511 18.22 -7.99 9.21
N PRO A 512 18.99 -8.48 10.20
CA PRO A 512 20.44 -8.31 10.22
C PRO A 512 21.16 -9.11 9.12
N ASP A 513 20.50 -10.10 8.52
CA ASP A 513 21.08 -10.95 7.47
C ASP A 513 20.93 -10.34 6.06
N LEU A 514 20.26 -9.19 5.94
CA LEU A 514 20.07 -8.47 4.67
C LEU A 514 20.89 -7.19 4.65
N ASP A 515 21.76 -7.07 3.66
CA ASP A 515 22.49 -5.83 3.39
C ASP A 515 21.53 -4.76 2.82
N PRO A 516 21.44 -3.55 3.41
CA PRO A 516 20.63 -2.45 2.88
C PRO A 516 20.91 -2.10 1.41
N THR A 517 22.13 -2.33 0.90
CA THR A 517 22.49 -2.09 -0.50
C THR A 517 21.74 -2.99 -1.49
N ASN A 518 21.21 -4.13 -1.03
CA ASN A 518 20.37 -5.02 -1.83
C ASN A 518 18.88 -4.59 -1.89
N THR A 519 18.54 -3.46 -1.27
CA THR A 519 17.20 -2.85 -1.31
C THR A 519 17.24 -1.65 -2.23
N ARG A 520 16.67 -1.80 -3.43
CA ARG A 520 16.70 -0.82 -4.51
C ARG A 520 15.32 -0.25 -4.79
N PHE A 521 15.28 0.86 -5.53
CA PHE A 521 14.05 1.43 -6.06
C PHE A 521 14.11 1.56 -7.59
N TRP A 522 12.95 1.77 -8.22
CA TRP A 522 12.81 2.08 -9.65
C TRP A 522 13.60 3.32 -10.05
#